data_AF-A0A7X7C5V1-F1
#
_entry.id   AF-A0A7X7C5V1-F1
#
_cell.length_a   1.000
_cell.length_b   1.000
_cell.length_c   1.000
_cell.angle_alpha   90.00
_cell.angle_beta   90.00
_cell.angle_gamma   90.00
#
_symmetry.space_group_name_H-M   'P 1'
#
loop_
_entity.id
_entity.type
_entity.pdbx_description
1 polymer ?
#
loop_
_entity_poly.entity_id
_entity_poly.type
_entity_poly.pdbx_seq_one_letter_code
_entity_poly.pdbx_strand_id
1 'polypeptide(L)'
;VLFSAFIDNIPYVLTMLVVVGELAAGLGLSQPYVMYFGLLIGATLGGNLTPIGASANITAIGILRKEGYEVKAGEFMKYGIPFTLAAVITGYLLNWVIWAV
;
A
#
# COMPACT_ATOMS: atom_id res chain seq x y z
N VAL A 1 4.42 -0.95 2.69
CA VAL A 1 3.29 -0.92 3.65
C VAL A 1 3.46 0.21 4.67
N LEU A 2 4.48 0.18 5.54
CA LEU A 2 4.61 1.22 6.58
C LEU A 2 4.98 2.61 6.02
N PHE A 3 5.83 2.67 4.98
CA PHE A 3 6.24 3.94 4.39
C PHE A 3 5.15 4.61 3.54
N SER A 4 4.34 3.83 2.82
CA SER A 4 3.19 4.32 2.04
C SER A 4 2.06 4.88 2.92
N ALA A 5 2.05 4.60 4.22
CA ALA A 5 1.07 5.19 5.14
C ALA A 5 1.28 6.70 5.36
N PHE A 6 2.38 7.27 4.85
CA PHE A 6 2.77 8.68 5.05
C PHE A 6 3.28 9.38 3.78
N ILE A 7 3.60 8.63 2.72
CA ILE A 7 4.14 9.14 1.46
C ILE A 7 3.20 8.74 0.33
N ASP A 8 2.96 9.65 -0.61
CA ASP A 8 2.15 9.35 -1.79
C ASP A 8 2.73 8.14 -2.57
N ASN A 9 1.85 7.26 -3.02
CA ASN A 9 2.22 5.92 -3.48
C ASN A 9 3.00 5.96 -4.81
N ILE A 10 2.70 6.94 -5.66
CA ILE A 10 3.31 7.07 -6.99
C ILE A 10 4.82 7.37 -6.90
N PRO A 11 5.26 8.47 -6.25
CA PRO A 11 6.69 8.76 -6.14
C PRO A 11 7.44 7.66 -5.38
N TYR A 12 6.83 7.05 -4.36
CA TYR A 12 7.45 5.95 -3.63
C TYR A 12 7.69 4.71 -4.51
N VAL A 13 6.70 4.31 -5.31
CA VAL A 13 6.87 3.16 -6.23
C VAL A 13 7.93 3.48 -7.27
N LEU A 14 7.92 4.67 -7.86
CA LEU A 14 8.89 5.05 -8.89
C LEU A 14 10.34 4.99 -8.39
N THR A 15 10.60 5.46 -7.17
CA THR A 15 11.96 5.39 -6.60
C THR A 15 12.35 3.96 -6.24
N MET A 16 11.43 3.19 -5.67
CA MET A 16 11.71 1.81 -5.24
C MET A 16 11.77 0.81 -6.39
N LEU A 17 11.25 1.14 -7.57
CA LEU A 17 11.26 0.23 -8.71
C LEU A 17 12.69 -0.14 -9.14
N VAL A 18 13.60 0.84 -9.16
CA VAL A 18 15.02 0.62 -9.44
C VAL A 18 15.67 -0.21 -8.34
N VAL A 19 15.46 0.16 -7.09
CA VAL A 19 16.03 -0.53 -5.92
C VAL A 19 15.62 -2.01 -5.88
N VAL A 20 14.34 -2.29 -6.12
CA VAL A 20 13.81 -3.66 -6.15
C VAL A 20 14.37 -4.43 -7.34
N GLY A 21 14.55 -3.79 -8.49
CA GLY A 21 15.17 -4.40 -9.67
C GLY A 21 16.62 -4.83 -9.41
N GLU A 22 17.41 -3.95 -8.77
CA GLU A 22 18.79 -4.27 -8.37
C GLU A 22 18.84 -5.41 -7.32
N LEU A 23 17.92 -5.39 -6.35
CA LEU A 23 17.83 -6.45 -5.35
C LEU A 23 17.50 -7.80 -5.99
N ALA A 24 16.57 -7.83 -6.95
CA ALA A 24 16.20 -9.03 -7.68
C ALA A 24 17.38 -9.60 -8.49
N ALA A 25 18.14 -8.72 -9.16
CA ALA A 25 19.34 -9.11 -9.89
C ALA A 25 20.41 -9.69 -8.95
N GLY A 26 20.62 -9.06 -7.79
CA GLY A 26 21.55 -9.56 -6.76
C GLY A 26 21.16 -10.91 -6.15
N LEU A 27 19.86 -11.24 -6.15
CA LEU A 27 19.33 -12.52 -5.71
C LEU A 27 19.28 -13.58 -6.83
N GLY A 28 19.71 -13.24 -8.05
CA GLY A 28 19.72 -14.16 -9.19
C GLY A 28 18.32 -14.49 -9.75
N LEU A 29 17.33 -13.65 -9.49
CA LEU A 29 15.98 -13.84 -10.02
C LEU A 29 15.96 -13.50 -11.51
N SER A 30 15.58 -14.47 -12.35
CA SER A 30 15.48 -14.29 -13.81
C SER A 30 14.38 -13.30 -14.21
N GLN A 31 13.33 -13.19 -13.38
CA GLN A 31 12.23 -12.24 -13.56
C GLN A 31 11.84 -11.62 -12.21
N PRO A 32 11.90 -10.28 -12.05
CA PRO A 32 11.64 -9.60 -10.78
C PRO A 32 10.14 -9.40 -10.46
N TYR A 33 9.23 -10.11 -11.14
CA TYR A 33 7.78 -9.85 -11.07
C TYR A 33 7.23 -10.00 -9.65
N VAL A 34 7.60 -11.06 -8.93
CA VAL A 34 7.16 -11.27 -7.54
C VAL A 34 7.54 -10.09 -6.64
N MET A 35 8.68 -9.42 -6.91
CA MET A 35 9.12 -8.28 -6.12
C MET A 35 8.45 -6.98 -6.55
N TYR A 36 8.27 -6.77 -7.86
CA TYR A 36 7.56 -5.60 -8.38
C TYR A 36 6.08 -5.57 -7.98
N PHE A 37 5.38 -6.70 -8.10
CA PHE A 37 4.00 -6.78 -7.65
C PHE A 37 3.89 -6.77 -6.13
N GLY A 38 4.87 -7.33 -5.40
CA GLY A 38 4.99 -7.16 -3.96
C GLY A 38 5.14 -5.68 -3.53
N LEU A 39 5.98 -4.92 -4.24
CA LEU A 39 6.13 -3.47 -4.05
C LEU A 39 4.80 -2.75 -4.32
N LEU A 40 4.13 -3.06 -5.43
CA LEU A 40 2.84 -2.46 -5.79
C LEU A 40 1.77 -2.72 -4.73
N ILE A 41 1.59 -3.97 -4.29
CA ILE A 41 0.65 -4.35 -3.23
C ILE A 41 0.97 -3.58 -1.95
N GLY A 42 2.23 -3.60 -1.54
CA GLY A 42 2.65 -2.97 -0.30
C GLY A 42 2.56 -1.45 -0.31
N ALA A 43 2.84 -0.81 -1.44
CA ALA A 43 2.78 0.64 -1.60
C ALA A 43 1.33 1.13 -1.75
N THR A 44 0.54 0.51 -2.62
CA THR A 44 -0.81 1.01 -2.93
C THR A 44 -1.82 0.72 -1.82
N LEU A 45 -1.79 -0.48 -1.23
CA LEU A 45 -2.74 -0.84 -0.17
C LEU A 45 -2.33 -0.24 1.18
N GLY A 46 -1.02 -0.10 1.43
CA GLY A 46 -0.50 0.39 2.71
C GLY A 46 -0.92 1.83 3.05
N GLY A 47 -1.23 2.67 2.05
CA GLY A 47 -1.74 4.03 2.25
C GLY A 47 -3.07 4.10 3.02
N ASN A 48 -3.82 2.99 3.09
CA ASN A 48 -5.10 2.91 3.81
C ASN A 48 -4.96 2.69 5.32
N LEU A 49 -3.74 2.55 5.83
CA LEU A 49 -3.50 2.41 7.27
C LEU A 49 -3.79 3.70 8.05
N THR A 50 -3.71 4.87 7.40
CA THR A 50 -3.88 6.17 8.04
C THR A 50 -4.81 7.06 7.21
N PRO A 51 -5.49 8.04 7.85
CA PRO A 51 -6.35 8.98 7.13
C PRO A 51 -5.60 9.89 6.14
N ILE A 52 -4.28 10.05 6.31
CA ILE A 52 -3.43 10.92 5.48
C ILE A 52 -2.59 10.15 4.46
N GLY A 53 -2.56 8.82 4.52
CA GLY A 53 -1.70 7.99 3.68
C GLY A 53 -2.12 7.94 2.20
N ALA A 54 -3.35 8.36 1.88
CA ALA A 54 -3.82 8.48 0.50
C ALA A 54 -4.73 9.69 0.34
N SER A 55 -4.67 10.34 -0.83
CA SER A 55 -5.54 11.46 -1.17
C SER A 55 -7.03 11.08 -1.10
N ALA A 56 -7.39 9.86 -1.50
CA ALA A 56 -8.75 9.33 -1.40
C ALA A 56 -9.28 9.33 0.05
N ASN A 57 -8.44 9.00 1.04
CA ASN A 57 -8.83 8.98 2.45
C ASN A 57 -9.11 10.40 2.96
N ILE A 58 -8.24 11.36 2.60
CA ILE A 58 -8.42 12.78 2.92
C ILE A 58 -9.70 13.32 2.27
N THR A 59 -9.95 12.98 1.01
CA THR A 59 -11.18 13.38 0.30
C THR A 59 -12.42 12.81 0.98
N ALA A 60 -12.44 11.51 1.32
CA ALA A 60 -13.57 10.88 1.98
C ALA A 60 -13.89 11.53 3.34
N ILE A 61 -12.86 11.80 4.16
CA ILE A 61 -13.02 12.51 5.44
C ILE A 61 -13.50 13.95 5.21
N GLY A 62 -13.01 14.62 4.16
CA GLY A 62 -13.47 15.96 3.78
C GLY A 62 -14.96 15.99 3.42
N ILE A 63 -15.45 14.98 2.70
CA ILE A 63 -16.87 14.82 2.39
C ILE A 63 -17.68 14.60 3.67
N LEU A 64 -17.24 13.68 4.55
CA LEU A 64 -17.92 13.43 5.82
C LEU A 64 -18.00 14.68 6.70
N ARG A 65 -16.91 15.46 6.77
CA ARG A 65 -16.87 16.72 7.51
C ARG A 65 -17.85 17.75 6.94
N LYS A 66 -18.00 17.82 5.61
CA LYS A 66 -18.96 18.71 4.95
C LYS A 66 -20.42 18.37 5.31
N GLU A 67 -20.71 17.09 5.52
CA GLU A 67 -22.02 16.59 5.97
C GLU A 67 -22.21 16.65 7.50
N GLY A 68 -21.24 17.22 8.23
CA GLY A 68 -21.31 17.39 9.69
C GLY A 68 -20.80 16.20 10.52
N TYR A 69 -20.20 15.18 9.88
CA TYR A 69 -19.59 14.05 10.57
C TYR A 69 -18.09 14.28 10.81
N GLU A 70 -17.66 14.19 12.07
CA GLU A 70 -16.24 14.23 12.40
C GLU A 70 -15.66 12.83 12.60
N VAL A 71 -14.67 12.47 11.79
CA VAL A 71 -13.92 11.21 11.92
C VAL A 71 -12.58 11.48 12.58
N LYS A 72 -12.35 10.89 13.76
CA LYS A 72 -11.04 10.94 14.43
C LYS A 72 -10.06 9.99 13.76
N ALA A 73 -8.77 10.32 13.75
CA ALA A 73 -7.74 9.47 13.15
C ALA A 73 -7.74 8.03 13.70
N GLY A 74 -7.90 7.89 15.02
CA GLY A 74 -7.99 6.56 15.66
C GLY A 74 -9.23 5.77 15.24
N GLU A 75 -10.35 6.45 14.95
CA GLU A 75 -11.56 5.80 14.47
C GLU A 75 -11.40 5.31 13.03
N PHE A 76 -10.82 6.13 12.15
CA PHE A 76 -10.44 5.71 10.81
C PHE A 76 -9.53 4.47 10.86
N MET A 77 -8.47 4.53 11.67
CA MET A 77 -7.50 3.45 11.81
C MET A 77 -8.12 2.15 12.34
N LYS A 78 -9.09 2.25 13.27
CA LYS A 78 -9.81 1.08 13.81
C LYS A 78 -10.47 0.23 12.72
N TYR A 79 -10.98 0.87 11.67
CA TYR A 79 -11.59 0.17 10.52
C TYR A 79 -10.59 -0.07 9.38
N GLY A 80 -9.73 0.91 9.11
CA GLY A 80 -8.75 0.86 8.02
C GLY A 80 -7.67 -0.20 8.21
N ILE A 81 -7.16 -0.38 9.44
CA ILE A 81 -6.07 -1.33 9.70
C ILE A 81 -6.49 -2.78 9.41
N PRO A 82 -7.57 -3.33 9.99
CA PRO A 82 -7.97 -4.71 9.72
C PRO A 82 -8.24 -4.96 8.23
N PHE A 83 -8.91 -4.02 7.56
CA PHE A 83 -9.23 -4.13 6.14
C PHE A 83 -7.97 -4.10 5.26
N THR A 84 -7.05 -3.18 5.55
CA THR A 84 -5.78 -3.06 4.83
C THR A 84 -4.93 -4.31 5.01
N LEU A 85 -4.85 -4.86 6.23
CA LEU A 85 -4.10 -6.08 6.49
C LEU A 85 -4.70 -7.28 5.73
N ALA A 86 -6.03 -7.43 5.73
CA ALA A 86 -6.70 -8.47 4.97
C ALA A 86 -6.40 -8.36 3.46
N ALA A 87 -6.46 -7.15 2.91
CA ALA A 87 -6.13 -6.89 1.51
C ALA A 87 -4.66 -7.16 1.18
N VAL A 88 -3.73 -6.72 2.04
CA VAL A 88 -2.28 -6.95 1.88
C VAL A 88 -1.95 -8.43 1.97
N ILE A 89 -2.53 -9.17 2.91
CA ILE A 89 -2.32 -10.62 3.05
C ILE A 89 -2.84 -11.34 1.80
N THR A 90 -4.04 -10.99 1.34
CA THR A 90 -4.63 -11.58 0.13
C THR A 90 -3.76 -11.30 -1.09
N GLY A 91 -3.33 -10.04 -1.28
CA GLY A 91 -2.43 -9.66 -2.35
C GLY A 91 -1.09 -10.39 -2.27
N TYR A 92 -0.51 -10.50 -1.07
CA TYR A 92 0.73 -11.24 -0.84
C TYR A 92 0.61 -12.70 -1.28
N LEU A 93 -0.44 -13.39 -0.84
CA LEU A 93 -0.67 -14.79 -1.22
C LEU A 93 -0.84 -14.96 -2.73
N LEU A 94 -1.66 -14.11 -3.35
CA LEU A 94 -1.86 -14.13 -4.82
C LEU A 94 -0.56 -13.84 -5.58
N ASN A 95 0.25 -12.90 -5.09
CA ASN A 95 1.52 -12.54 -5.70
C ASN A 95 2.48 -13.73 -5.75
N TRP A 96 2.58 -14.48 -4.65
CA TRP A 96 3.39 -15.70 -4.62
C TRP A 96 2.82 -16.80 -5.53
N VAL A 97 1.51 -17.01 -5.54
CA VAL A 97 0.88 -18.04 -6.38
C VAL A 97 1.06 -17.76 -7.88
N ILE A 98 1.03 -16.50 -8.29
CA ILE A 98 1.07 -16.13 -9.72
C ILE A 98 2.51 -15.96 -10.23
N TRP A 99 3.39 -15.37 -9.44
CA TRP A 99 4.69 -14.88 -9.91
C TRP A 99 5.92 -15.58 -9.31
N ALA A 100 5.73 -16.46 -8.32
CA ALA A 100 6.83 -17.22 -7.72
C ALA A 100 6.88 -18.69 -8.18
N VAL A 101 5.96 -19.10 -9.05
CA VAL A 101 5.93 -20.40 -9.75
C VAL A 101 6.60 -20.23 -11.11
#